data_AF-A0A067M883-F1
#
_entry.id   AF-A0A067M883-F1
#
_cell.length_a   1.000
_cell.length_b   1.000
_cell.length_c   1.000
_cell.angle_alpha   90.00
_cell.angle_beta   90.00
_cell.angle_gamma   90.00
#
_symmetry.space_group_name_H-M   'P 1'
#
loop_
_entity.id
_entity.type
_entity.pdbx_description
1 polymer ?
#
loop_
_entity_poly.entity_id
_entity_poly.type
_entity_poly.pdbx_seq_one_letter_code
_entity_poly.pdbx_strand_id
1 'polypeptide(L)'
;PIDNGMSKEELLAIECELLQSLNTLDIYPCSQSSDGTEVERCLQCSLGGLTPESFDFTIKNSIPGCTISLSAPVFHSVPMVPVQDSKHVLKTARNQVLSGACFLTIGDYTIRYAQLRDIIEDSDRPLFQRDVEGVDRQDDLAAARLFSATTLAFILKKHSEHPSLASYLFVFGDMVDGWQNRYINHIVQIRMVLRTCFFLMAWRAHVLAHLEYSLEVQFISRESFDIFTFICDSLILLILVYRNHFPQYPLLPWLHSTKPCEHVFGCMQKLKADFNIADVLYFIPKLMLHLSGKFGELSPEQKVNATAASYHHTYFDIHNLDIPALMTWPTDAEIEVASFAVAAQEAEQLLTVLGI
;
A
#
# COMPACT_ATOMS: atom_id res chain seq x y z
N PRO A 1 10.03 27.06 5.33
CA PRO A 1 9.25 26.24 6.28
C PRO A 1 8.02 25.72 5.55
N ILE A 2 7.92 24.40 5.38
CA ILE A 2 6.75 23.74 4.80
C ILE A 2 5.67 23.81 5.90
N ASP A 3 4.68 24.69 5.74
CA ASP A 3 3.57 24.86 6.69
C ASP A 3 2.52 23.77 6.45
N ASN A 4 1.84 23.32 7.51
CA ASN A 4 0.81 22.26 7.46
C ASN A 4 -0.44 22.67 6.65
N GLY A 5 -0.48 23.91 6.15
CA GLY A 5 -1.56 24.45 5.33
C GLY A 5 -1.12 24.84 3.91
N MET A 6 0.03 24.37 3.42
CA MET A 6 0.43 24.70 2.04
C MET A 6 -0.57 24.16 1.02
N SER A 7 -0.90 25.01 0.06
CA SER A 7 -1.84 24.66 -0.99
C SER A 7 -1.21 23.66 -1.96
N LYS A 8 -2.08 22.96 -2.70
CA LYS A 8 -1.67 22.06 -3.77
C LYS A 8 -0.74 22.74 -4.78
N GLU A 9 -1.01 24.00 -5.09
CA GLU A 9 -0.26 24.81 -6.06
C GLU A 9 1.15 25.13 -5.56
N GLU A 10 1.30 25.41 -4.26
CA GLU A 10 2.60 25.66 -3.63
C GLU A 10 3.46 24.39 -3.63
N LEU A 11 2.87 23.25 -3.27
CA LEU A 11 3.56 21.96 -3.32
C LEU A 11 3.97 21.58 -4.75
N LEU A 12 3.12 21.84 -5.74
CA LEU A 12 3.42 21.59 -7.15
C LEU A 12 4.59 22.44 -7.64
N ALA A 13 4.67 23.71 -7.22
CA ALA A 13 5.78 24.57 -7.57
C ALA A 13 7.12 24.06 -7.00
N ILE A 14 7.11 23.62 -5.74
CA ILE A 14 8.29 23.03 -5.08
C ILE A 14 8.72 21.75 -5.79
N GLU A 15 7.77 20.86 -6.11
CA GLU A 15 8.06 19.59 -6.80
C GLU A 15 8.65 19.85 -8.21
N CYS A 16 8.11 20.82 -8.94
CA CYS A 16 8.66 21.24 -10.24
C CYS A 16 10.10 21.73 -10.12
N GLU A 17 10.40 22.59 -9.15
CA GLU A 17 11.76 23.11 -8.91
C GLU A 17 12.73 21.98 -8.53
N LEU A 18 12.27 21.03 -7.71
CA LEU A 18 13.05 19.87 -7.32
C LEU A 18 13.35 18.97 -8.54
N LEU A 19 12.35 18.63 -9.35
CA LEU A 19 12.52 17.81 -10.55
C LEU A 19 13.47 18.47 -11.56
N GLN A 20 13.37 19.79 -11.74
CA GLN A 20 14.30 20.54 -12.59
C GLN A 20 15.73 20.46 -12.04
N SER A 21 15.90 20.67 -10.73
CA SER A 21 17.22 20.62 -10.07
C SER A 21 17.85 19.23 -10.16
N LEU A 22 17.08 18.17 -9.93
CA LEU A 22 17.53 16.78 -10.07
C LEU A 22 17.98 16.48 -11.50
N ASN A 23 17.23 16.95 -12.50
CA ASN A 23 17.63 16.78 -13.89
C ASN A 23 18.96 17.50 -14.21
N THR A 24 19.19 18.71 -13.67
CA THR A 24 20.51 19.38 -13.86
C THR A 24 21.70 18.57 -13.32
N LEU A 25 21.42 17.60 -12.43
CA LEU A 25 22.40 16.69 -11.84
C LEU A 25 22.37 15.29 -12.48
N ASP A 26 21.66 15.10 -13.60
CA ASP A 26 21.50 13.80 -14.27
C ASP A 26 20.80 12.75 -13.38
N ILE A 27 19.89 13.20 -12.51
CA ILE A 27 19.10 12.36 -11.63
C ILE A 27 17.65 12.35 -12.11
N TYR A 28 17.14 11.16 -12.42
CA TYR A 28 15.78 10.95 -12.94
C TYR A 28 14.98 10.05 -12.00
N PRO A 29 14.08 10.63 -11.17
CA PRO A 29 13.22 9.84 -10.29
C PRO A 29 12.28 8.92 -11.09
N CYS A 30 12.29 7.62 -10.78
CA CYS A 30 11.37 6.64 -11.36
C CYS A 30 10.06 6.49 -10.57
N SER A 31 9.98 7.08 -9.38
CA SER A 31 8.78 7.04 -8.55
C SER A 31 8.69 8.22 -7.58
N GLN A 32 7.47 8.60 -7.22
CA GLN A 32 7.19 9.61 -6.20
C GLN A 32 6.24 9.00 -5.16
N SER A 33 6.74 8.73 -3.94
CA SER A 33 5.95 8.14 -2.85
C SER A 33 5.36 9.20 -1.93
N SER A 34 4.10 9.02 -1.51
CA SER A 34 3.42 9.88 -0.52
C SER A 34 2.61 9.06 0.51
N ASP A 35 2.24 9.69 1.62
CA ASP A 35 1.46 9.07 2.70
C ASP A 35 -0.04 8.95 2.37
N GLY A 36 -0.50 9.65 1.34
CA GLY A 36 -1.83 9.47 0.75
C GLY A 36 -2.91 10.39 1.26
N THR A 37 -2.52 11.54 1.79
CA THR A 37 -3.45 12.62 2.06
C THR A 37 -4.14 13.08 0.76
N GLU A 38 -5.34 13.64 0.87
CA GLU A 38 -6.09 14.11 -0.31
C GLU A 38 -5.29 15.14 -1.13
N VAL A 39 -4.54 16.02 -0.44
CA VAL A 39 -3.68 17.03 -1.06
C VAL A 39 -2.56 16.39 -1.86
N GLU A 40 -1.87 15.39 -1.31
CA GLU A 40 -0.79 14.68 -2.00
C GLU A 40 -1.28 13.88 -3.21
N ARG A 41 -2.44 13.22 -3.11
CA ARG A 41 -3.04 12.53 -4.26
C ARG A 41 -3.41 13.52 -5.37
N CYS A 42 -4.00 14.65 -4.98
CA CYS A 42 -4.31 15.73 -5.93
C CYS A 42 -3.05 16.28 -6.59
N LEU A 43 -1.95 16.38 -5.84
CA LEU A 43 -0.64 16.77 -6.36
C LEU A 43 -0.12 15.74 -7.37
N GLN A 44 -0.15 14.45 -7.04
CA GLN A 44 0.26 13.36 -7.95
C GLN A 44 -0.54 13.37 -9.26
N CYS A 45 -1.85 13.60 -9.21
CA CYS A 45 -2.67 13.78 -10.41
C CYS A 45 -2.24 15.02 -11.22
N SER A 46 -1.89 16.11 -10.56
CA SER A 46 -1.40 17.32 -11.23
C SER A 46 -0.02 17.16 -11.86
N LEU A 47 0.87 16.38 -11.26
CA LEU A 47 2.15 16.01 -11.86
C LEU A 47 1.94 15.26 -13.18
N GLY A 48 0.92 14.40 -13.25
CA GLY A 48 0.49 13.74 -14.48
C GLY A 48 0.20 14.70 -15.64
N GLY A 49 -0.28 15.92 -15.34
CA GLY A 49 -0.60 16.94 -16.35
C GLY A 49 0.56 17.85 -16.75
N LEU A 50 1.75 17.72 -16.13
CA LEU A 50 2.90 18.60 -16.44
C LEU A 50 3.63 18.22 -17.73
N THR A 51 3.45 16.99 -18.20
CA THR A 51 4.11 16.45 -19.38
C THR A 51 3.05 15.89 -20.33
N PRO A 52 3.16 16.13 -21.65
CA PRO A 52 2.29 15.50 -22.63
C PRO A 52 2.67 14.03 -22.88
N GLU A 53 3.84 13.59 -22.44
CA GLU A 53 4.33 12.22 -22.63
C GLU A 53 3.87 11.31 -21.49
N SER A 54 3.28 10.17 -21.85
CA SER A 54 2.82 9.13 -20.93
C SER A 54 3.42 7.78 -21.29
N PHE A 55 3.68 6.98 -20.26
CA PHE A 55 3.97 5.56 -20.37
C PHE A 55 2.67 4.81 -20.13
N ASP A 56 2.07 4.34 -21.22
CA ASP A 56 0.76 3.67 -21.19
C ASP A 56 0.91 2.17 -21.36
N PHE A 57 0.14 1.42 -20.57
CA PHE A 57 0.08 -0.03 -20.67
C PHE A 57 -1.36 -0.52 -20.48
N THR A 58 -1.79 -1.47 -21.31
CA THR A 58 -3.13 -2.04 -21.22
C THR A 58 -3.03 -3.54 -21.01
N ILE A 59 -3.57 -4.00 -19.89
CA ILE A 59 -3.74 -5.42 -19.60
C ILE A 59 -5.09 -5.84 -20.17
N LYS A 60 -5.06 -6.55 -21.29
CA LYS A 60 -6.27 -7.09 -21.89
C LYS A 60 -6.83 -8.20 -21.01
N ASN A 61 -8.15 -8.22 -20.88
CA ASN A 61 -8.87 -9.28 -20.21
C ASN A 61 -10.09 -9.64 -21.06
N SER A 62 -10.33 -10.94 -21.27
CA SER A 62 -11.49 -11.42 -22.04
C SER A 62 -12.82 -11.24 -21.32
N ILE A 63 -12.81 -10.99 -19.99
CA ILE A 63 -14.01 -10.64 -19.24
C ILE A 63 -14.36 -9.17 -19.53
N PRO A 64 -15.58 -8.88 -20.04
CA PRO A 64 -16.00 -7.51 -20.31
C PRO A 64 -15.89 -6.63 -19.06
N GLY A 65 -15.28 -5.46 -19.21
CA GLY A 65 -15.09 -4.51 -18.10
C GLY A 65 -13.88 -4.77 -17.21
N CYS A 66 -13.13 -5.88 -17.40
CA CYS A 66 -11.94 -6.21 -16.62
C CYS A 66 -10.61 -5.82 -17.31
N THR A 67 -10.65 -5.06 -18.40
CA THR A 67 -9.44 -4.51 -19.02
C THR A 67 -8.89 -3.39 -18.13
N ILE A 68 -7.61 -3.50 -17.75
CA ILE A 68 -6.94 -2.52 -16.90
C ILE A 68 -6.07 -1.64 -17.78
N SER A 69 -6.25 -0.32 -17.68
CA SER A 69 -5.45 0.68 -18.39
C SER A 69 -4.63 1.46 -17.38
N LEU A 70 -3.31 1.42 -17.55
CA LEU A 70 -2.33 2.04 -16.68
C LEU A 70 -1.63 3.17 -17.42
N SER A 71 -1.30 4.24 -16.72
CA SER A 71 -0.55 5.37 -17.27
C SER A 71 0.34 6.00 -16.21
N ALA A 72 1.56 6.35 -16.57
CA ALA A 72 2.46 7.16 -15.75
C ALA A 72 3.05 8.32 -16.57
N PRO A 73 3.20 9.53 -16.00
CA PRO A 73 3.84 10.63 -16.69
C PRO A 73 5.32 10.36 -16.96
N VAL A 74 5.80 10.81 -18.12
CA VAL A 74 7.21 10.68 -18.53
C VAL A 74 7.91 12.03 -18.40
N PHE A 75 8.96 12.05 -17.58
CA PHE A 75 9.84 13.19 -17.41
C PHE A 75 11.22 12.84 -17.96
N HIS A 76 11.66 13.56 -18.99
CA HIS A 76 12.97 13.36 -19.61
C HIS A 76 13.24 11.90 -20.02
N SER A 77 12.27 11.27 -20.69
CA SER A 77 12.30 9.85 -21.13
C SER A 77 12.23 8.81 -20.01
N VAL A 78 12.08 9.22 -18.75
CA VAL A 78 11.90 8.32 -17.60
C VAL A 78 10.47 8.43 -17.09
N PRO A 79 9.69 7.34 -17.11
CA PRO A 79 8.39 7.31 -16.47
C PRO A 79 8.55 7.46 -14.95
N MET A 80 7.78 8.36 -14.36
CA MET A 80 7.74 8.55 -12.91
C MET A 80 6.42 7.99 -12.37
N VAL A 81 6.49 6.88 -11.66
CA VAL A 81 5.32 6.21 -11.09
C VAL A 81 4.93 6.89 -9.78
N PRO A 82 3.75 7.52 -9.67
CA PRO A 82 3.30 8.01 -8.38
C PRO A 82 2.88 6.79 -7.52
N VAL A 83 3.27 6.78 -6.26
CA VAL A 83 3.12 5.65 -5.33
C VAL A 83 2.50 6.14 -4.02
N GLN A 84 1.68 5.28 -3.43
CA GLN A 84 1.10 5.45 -2.10
C GLN A 84 1.78 4.49 -1.12
N ASP A 85 2.00 4.91 0.12
CA ASP A 85 2.69 4.04 1.08
C ASP A 85 1.81 2.84 1.48
N SER A 86 2.25 1.65 1.06
CA SER A 86 1.60 0.37 1.34
C SER A 86 1.29 0.05 2.82
N LYS A 87 2.07 0.54 3.80
CA LYS A 87 1.71 0.35 5.22
C LYS A 87 0.57 1.25 5.64
N HIS A 88 0.53 2.48 5.13
CA HIS A 88 -0.60 3.38 5.35
C HIS A 88 -1.89 2.82 4.74
N VAL A 89 -1.79 2.13 3.61
CA VAL A 89 -2.94 1.42 3.01
C VAL A 89 -3.55 0.37 3.94
N LEU A 90 -2.74 -0.40 4.66
CA LEU A 90 -3.24 -1.40 5.61
C LEU A 90 -3.99 -0.76 6.78
N LYS A 91 -3.51 0.41 7.26
CA LYS A 91 -4.22 1.21 8.26
C LYS A 91 -5.55 1.73 7.73
N THR A 92 -5.58 2.22 6.49
CA THR A 92 -6.80 2.68 5.82
C THR A 92 -7.84 1.55 5.76
N ALA A 93 -7.45 0.34 5.34
CA ALA A 93 -8.32 -0.83 5.31
C ALA A 93 -8.84 -1.20 6.71
N ARG A 94 -7.96 -1.25 7.73
CA ARG A 94 -8.38 -1.46 9.14
C ARG A 94 -9.42 -0.42 9.58
N ASN A 95 -9.17 0.85 9.28
CA ASN A 95 -10.01 1.96 9.72
C ASN A 95 -11.41 1.93 9.06
N GLN A 96 -11.56 1.38 7.86
CA GLN A 96 -12.87 1.19 7.24
C GLN A 96 -13.75 0.21 8.03
N VAL A 97 -13.17 -0.88 8.55
CA VAL A 97 -13.90 -1.86 9.37
C VAL A 97 -14.21 -1.33 10.78
N LEU A 98 -13.32 -0.51 11.33
CA LEU A 98 -13.47 0.11 12.65
C LEU A 98 -14.33 1.38 12.65
N SER A 99 -14.64 1.93 11.47
CA SER A 99 -15.55 3.05 11.32
C SER A 99 -16.97 2.57 11.64
N GLY A 100 -17.43 2.80 12.87
CA GLY A 100 -18.79 2.45 13.30
C GLY A 100 -19.92 3.16 12.54
N ALA A 101 -19.57 4.08 11.64
CA ALA A 101 -20.52 4.79 10.77
C ALA A 101 -20.80 4.07 9.44
N CYS A 102 -19.97 3.09 9.04
CA CYS A 102 -20.12 2.37 7.77
C CYS A 102 -20.72 0.99 8.01
N PHE A 103 -21.76 0.64 7.25
CA PHE A 103 -22.34 -0.70 7.22
C PHE A 103 -21.93 -1.36 5.91
N LEU A 104 -20.69 -1.84 5.85
CA LEU A 104 -20.13 -2.42 4.63
C LEU A 104 -20.92 -3.69 4.26
N THR A 105 -21.52 -3.72 3.08
CA THR A 105 -22.26 -4.87 2.56
C THR A 105 -21.49 -5.49 1.40
N ILE A 106 -21.37 -6.82 1.38
CA ILE A 106 -20.74 -7.56 0.29
C ILE A 106 -21.52 -8.85 0.04
N GLY A 107 -22.27 -8.87 -1.07
CA GLY A 107 -23.19 -9.96 -1.38
C GLY A 107 -24.24 -10.12 -0.28
N ASP A 108 -24.42 -11.35 0.19
CA ASP A 108 -25.37 -11.70 1.26
C ASP A 108 -24.85 -11.37 2.67
N TYR A 109 -23.67 -10.77 2.78
CA TYR A 109 -22.95 -10.60 4.04
C TYR A 109 -22.61 -9.14 4.33
N THR A 110 -22.20 -8.90 5.58
CA THR A 110 -21.80 -7.59 6.08
C THR A 110 -20.46 -7.66 6.76
N ILE A 111 -19.71 -6.56 6.74
CA ILE A 111 -18.47 -6.38 7.49
C ILE A 111 -18.71 -5.29 8.52
N ARG A 112 -18.61 -5.64 9.81
CA ARG A 112 -19.03 -4.80 10.93
C ARG A 112 -18.02 -4.82 12.05
N TYR A 113 -17.87 -3.68 12.72
CA TYR A 113 -17.08 -3.55 13.94
C TYR A 113 -17.41 -4.63 15.00
N ALA A 114 -18.68 -5.02 15.14
CA ALA A 114 -19.11 -6.05 16.08
C ALA A 114 -18.41 -7.41 15.87
N GLN A 115 -18.09 -7.78 14.62
CA GLN A 115 -17.39 -9.04 14.34
C GLN A 115 -15.97 -9.02 14.91
N LEU A 116 -15.29 -7.87 14.85
CA LEU A 116 -13.97 -7.71 15.47
C LEU A 116 -14.05 -7.74 16.99
N ARG A 117 -15.17 -7.27 17.56
CA ARG A 117 -15.45 -7.39 18.98
C ARG A 117 -15.63 -8.84 19.42
N ASP A 118 -16.39 -9.62 18.67
CA ASP A 118 -16.60 -11.04 18.96
C ASP A 118 -15.25 -11.80 18.95
N ILE A 119 -14.38 -11.49 17.96
CA ILE A 119 -13.02 -12.07 17.86
C ILE A 119 -12.17 -11.76 19.09
N ILE A 120 -12.26 -10.55 19.65
CA ILE A 120 -11.48 -10.21 20.85
C ILE A 120 -12.10 -10.76 22.14
N GLU A 121 -13.28 -11.34 22.13
CA GLU A 121 -13.85 -11.98 23.33
C GLU A 121 -13.32 -13.41 23.55
N ASP A 122 -12.77 -14.02 22.50
CA ASP A 122 -12.16 -15.34 22.55
C ASP A 122 -10.84 -15.39 23.35
N SER A 123 -10.64 -16.47 24.10
CA SER A 123 -9.49 -16.63 24.99
C SER A 123 -8.14 -16.81 24.28
N ASP A 124 -8.14 -17.36 23.06
CA ASP A 124 -6.97 -17.64 22.21
C ASP A 124 -6.88 -16.68 21.01
N ARG A 125 -7.55 -15.52 21.12
CA ARG A 125 -7.54 -14.45 20.12
C ARG A 125 -6.12 -14.04 19.71
N PRO A 126 -5.86 -13.82 18.41
CA PRO A 126 -4.58 -13.29 17.93
C PRO A 126 -4.48 -11.75 18.05
N LEU A 127 -5.60 -11.09 18.31
CA LEU A 127 -5.70 -9.63 18.46
C LEU A 127 -5.74 -9.22 19.92
N PHE A 128 -5.11 -8.10 20.26
CA PHE A 128 -5.26 -7.49 21.57
C PHE A 128 -6.54 -6.66 21.63
N GLN A 129 -7.08 -6.49 22.85
CA GLN A 129 -8.25 -5.63 23.06
C GLN A 129 -8.03 -4.20 22.51
N ARG A 130 -6.84 -3.63 22.73
CA ARG A 130 -6.45 -2.31 22.20
C ARG A 130 -6.38 -2.21 20.67
N ASP A 131 -6.37 -3.34 19.97
CA ASP A 131 -6.33 -3.38 18.51
C ASP A 131 -7.71 -3.11 17.91
N VAL A 132 -8.77 -3.23 18.71
CA VAL A 132 -10.17 -3.07 18.30
C VAL A 132 -10.88 -2.00 19.12
N GLU A 133 -10.62 -1.93 20.44
CA GLU A 133 -11.20 -0.94 21.34
C GLU A 133 -10.19 0.16 21.70
N GLY A 134 -10.64 1.42 21.79
CA GLY A 134 -9.76 2.54 22.15
C GLY A 134 -8.61 2.75 21.14
N VAL A 135 -8.89 2.47 19.87
CA VAL A 135 -7.90 2.31 18.81
C VAL A 135 -7.11 3.58 18.53
N ASP A 136 -5.79 3.46 18.60
CA ASP A 136 -4.88 4.35 17.89
C ASP A 136 -4.95 4.05 16.39
N ARG A 137 -5.52 5.00 15.63
CA ARG A 137 -5.71 4.90 14.17
C ARG A 137 -4.38 4.93 13.40
N GLN A 138 -3.28 5.29 14.07
CA GLN A 138 -1.94 5.30 13.50
C GLN A 138 -1.10 4.06 13.87
N ASP A 139 -1.63 3.12 14.66
CA ASP A 139 -0.91 1.90 15.05
C ASP A 139 -0.77 0.91 13.87
N ASP A 140 0.39 0.96 13.21
CA ASP A 140 0.83 0.04 12.16
C ASP A 140 0.81 -1.43 12.61
N LEU A 141 1.18 -1.70 13.87
CA LEU A 141 1.29 -3.07 14.36
C LEU A 141 -0.07 -3.70 14.59
N ALA A 142 -1.06 -2.92 15.03
CA ALA A 142 -2.43 -3.39 15.14
C ALA A 142 -3.04 -3.69 13.76
N ALA A 143 -2.74 -2.86 12.75
CA ALA A 143 -3.10 -3.18 11.37
C ALA A 143 -2.41 -4.48 10.90
N ALA A 144 -1.10 -4.61 11.09
CA ALA A 144 -0.37 -5.82 10.71
C ALA A 144 -0.90 -7.09 11.40
N ARG A 145 -1.29 -7.03 12.68
CA ARG A 145 -1.91 -8.16 13.39
C ARG A 145 -3.27 -8.51 12.80
N LEU A 146 -4.13 -7.52 12.54
CA LEU A 146 -5.47 -7.73 11.97
C LEU A 146 -5.43 -8.46 10.62
N PHE A 147 -4.52 -8.04 9.74
CA PHE A 147 -4.38 -8.64 8.40
C PHE A 147 -3.39 -9.80 8.34
N SER A 148 -2.91 -10.30 9.48
CA SER A 148 -1.97 -11.42 9.51
C SER A 148 -2.64 -12.75 9.14
N ALA A 149 -1.85 -13.67 8.57
CA ALA A 149 -2.29 -15.05 8.31
C ALA A 149 -2.80 -15.74 9.58
N THR A 150 -2.23 -15.44 10.75
CA THR A 150 -2.68 -15.97 12.05
C THR A 150 -4.12 -15.55 12.35
N THR A 151 -4.45 -14.26 12.16
CA THR A 151 -5.80 -13.74 12.37
C THR A 151 -6.78 -14.29 11.35
N LEU A 152 -6.39 -14.37 10.07
CA LEU A 152 -7.22 -14.97 9.04
C LEU A 152 -7.52 -16.45 9.35
N ALA A 153 -6.51 -17.24 9.69
CA ALA A 153 -6.69 -18.65 10.06
C ALA A 153 -7.57 -18.83 11.30
N PHE A 154 -7.45 -17.92 12.28
CA PHE A 154 -8.30 -17.91 13.46
C PHE A 154 -9.78 -17.69 13.08
N ILE A 155 -10.07 -16.66 12.28
CA ILE A 155 -11.43 -16.34 11.82
C ILE A 155 -12.01 -17.51 11.02
N LEU A 156 -11.27 -18.07 10.07
CA LEU A 156 -11.74 -19.20 9.27
C LEU A 156 -12.07 -20.44 10.11
N LYS A 157 -11.36 -20.64 11.23
CA LYS A 157 -11.55 -21.80 12.11
C LYS A 157 -12.66 -21.59 13.14
N LYS A 158 -12.77 -20.41 13.74
CA LYS A 158 -13.64 -20.14 14.89
C LYS A 158 -14.85 -19.28 14.57
N HIS A 159 -14.73 -18.41 13.58
CA HIS A 159 -15.74 -17.45 13.15
C HIS A 159 -16.09 -17.65 11.67
N SER A 160 -16.28 -18.92 11.28
CA SER A 160 -16.57 -19.30 9.88
C SER A 160 -17.86 -18.67 9.33
N GLU A 161 -18.73 -18.17 10.21
CA GLU A 161 -19.90 -17.37 9.92
C GLU A 161 -19.59 -15.92 9.48
N HIS A 162 -18.31 -15.54 9.39
CA HIS A 162 -17.85 -14.23 8.90
C HIS A 162 -17.04 -14.34 7.59
N PRO A 163 -17.57 -14.94 6.52
CA PRO A 163 -16.83 -15.13 5.27
C PRO A 163 -16.49 -13.80 4.57
N SER A 164 -17.33 -12.78 4.73
CA SER A 164 -17.09 -11.42 4.21
C SER A 164 -15.87 -10.78 4.86
N LEU A 165 -15.76 -10.85 6.19
CA LEU A 165 -14.62 -10.32 6.92
C LEU A 165 -13.34 -11.09 6.57
N ALA A 166 -13.41 -12.42 6.50
CA ALA A 166 -12.27 -13.25 6.10
C ALA A 166 -11.78 -12.89 4.68
N SER A 167 -12.70 -12.75 3.71
CA SER A 167 -12.38 -12.37 2.33
C SER A 167 -11.79 -10.97 2.25
N TYR A 168 -12.35 -10.00 2.99
CA TYR A 168 -11.81 -8.65 3.09
C TYR A 168 -10.38 -8.64 3.64
N LEU A 169 -10.15 -9.31 4.78
CA LEU A 169 -8.82 -9.39 5.39
C LEU A 169 -7.81 -10.09 4.48
N PHE A 170 -8.24 -11.15 3.79
CA PHE A 170 -7.40 -11.83 2.79
C PHE A 170 -7.01 -10.88 1.66
N VAL A 171 -7.98 -10.27 0.97
CA VAL A 171 -7.73 -9.44 -0.22
C VAL A 171 -6.82 -8.25 0.10
N PHE A 172 -7.10 -7.50 1.18
CA PHE A 172 -6.29 -6.32 1.52
C PHE A 172 -4.96 -6.68 2.18
N GLY A 173 -4.89 -7.75 2.98
CA GLY A 173 -3.63 -8.24 3.52
C GLY A 173 -2.68 -8.70 2.40
N ASP A 174 -3.22 -9.49 1.48
CA ASP A 174 -2.48 -10.03 0.35
C ASP A 174 -2.06 -8.92 -0.65
N MET A 175 -2.90 -7.92 -0.91
CA MET A 175 -2.49 -6.71 -1.65
C MET A 175 -1.23 -6.05 -1.06
N VAL A 176 -1.18 -5.88 0.26
CA VAL A 176 -0.04 -5.26 0.94
C VAL A 176 1.17 -6.19 0.97
N ASP A 177 0.97 -7.51 1.08
CA ASP A 177 2.04 -8.50 0.92
C ASP A 177 2.65 -8.44 -0.47
N GLY A 178 1.89 -8.13 -1.52
CA GLY A 178 2.41 -7.87 -2.87
C GLY A 178 3.47 -6.76 -2.90
N TRP A 179 3.38 -5.78 -2.00
CA TRP A 179 4.36 -4.70 -1.86
C TRP A 179 5.49 -5.03 -0.87
N GLN A 180 5.17 -5.75 0.21
CA GLN A 180 6.05 -5.88 1.37
C GLN A 180 6.81 -7.20 1.43
N ASN A 181 6.30 -8.25 0.79
CA ASN A 181 6.92 -9.57 0.79
C ASN A 181 8.13 -9.59 -0.14
N ARG A 182 9.26 -10.07 0.39
CA ARG A 182 10.58 -10.01 -0.25
C ARG A 182 11.01 -11.30 -0.93
N TYR A 183 10.18 -12.33 -0.82
CA TYR A 183 10.46 -13.68 -1.28
C TYR A 183 9.59 -14.08 -2.47
N ILE A 184 8.72 -13.18 -2.93
CA ILE A 184 7.84 -13.41 -4.08
C ILE A 184 8.38 -12.70 -5.32
N ASN A 185 8.15 -13.31 -6.48
CA ASN A 185 8.53 -12.74 -7.76
C ASN A 185 7.48 -11.74 -8.27
N HIS A 186 7.86 -10.96 -9.29
CA HIS A 186 7.00 -9.90 -9.83
C HIS A 186 5.69 -10.40 -10.43
N ILE A 187 5.65 -11.60 -11.01
CA ILE A 187 4.39 -12.13 -11.55
C ILE A 187 3.39 -12.49 -10.45
N VAL A 188 3.86 -12.99 -9.30
CA VAL A 188 3.01 -13.22 -8.13
C VAL A 188 2.52 -11.89 -7.56
N GLN A 189 3.40 -10.89 -7.44
CA GLN A 189 3.02 -9.53 -7.01
C GLN A 189 1.89 -8.95 -7.89
N ILE A 190 2.01 -9.06 -9.22
CA ILE A 190 0.98 -8.62 -10.17
C ILE A 190 -0.35 -9.35 -9.94
N ARG A 191 -0.32 -10.68 -9.72
CA ARG A 191 -1.54 -11.46 -9.46
C ARG A 191 -2.26 -10.99 -8.20
N MET A 192 -1.50 -10.74 -7.12
CA MET A 192 -2.03 -10.32 -5.83
C MET A 192 -2.79 -8.99 -5.95
N VAL A 193 -2.20 -7.98 -6.60
CA VAL A 193 -2.85 -6.68 -6.79
C VAL A 193 -3.97 -6.71 -7.83
N LEU A 194 -3.85 -7.49 -8.91
CA LEU A 194 -4.93 -7.64 -9.89
C LEU A 194 -6.16 -8.31 -9.27
N ARG A 195 -5.99 -9.31 -8.40
CA ARG A 195 -7.11 -9.93 -7.68
C ARG A 195 -7.83 -8.89 -6.83
N THR A 196 -7.09 -8.02 -6.16
CA THR A 196 -7.67 -6.93 -5.38
C THR A 196 -8.41 -5.92 -6.27
N CYS A 197 -7.86 -5.55 -7.44
CA CYS A 197 -8.58 -4.74 -8.43
C CYS A 197 -9.92 -5.38 -8.82
N PHE A 198 -9.91 -6.64 -9.25
CA PHE A 198 -11.14 -7.31 -9.69
C PHE A 198 -12.15 -7.49 -8.55
N PHE A 199 -11.68 -7.80 -7.34
CA PHE A 199 -12.52 -7.86 -6.16
C PHE A 199 -13.20 -6.51 -5.87
N LEU A 200 -12.44 -5.42 -5.88
CA LEU A 200 -12.95 -4.06 -5.67
C LEU A 200 -13.94 -3.64 -6.76
N MET A 201 -13.63 -3.93 -8.02
CA MET A 201 -14.49 -3.61 -9.17
C MET A 201 -15.84 -4.33 -9.07
N ALA A 202 -15.82 -5.63 -8.84
CA ALA A 202 -17.04 -6.43 -8.73
C ALA A 202 -17.84 -6.10 -7.46
N TRP A 203 -17.17 -5.89 -6.32
CA TRP A 203 -17.84 -5.44 -5.10
C TRP A 203 -18.53 -4.09 -5.31
N ARG A 204 -17.85 -3.11 -5.91
CA ARG A 204 -18.44 -1.81 -6.23
C ARG A 204 -19.62 -1.93 -7.20
N ALA A 205 -19.49 -2.77 -8.23
CA ALA A 205 -20.56 -3.01 -9.20
C ALA A 205 -21.80 -3.64 -8.55
N HIS A 206 -21.60 -4.58 -7.63
CA HIS A 206 -22.68 -5.20 -6.85
C HIS A 206 -23.44 -4.17 -6.01
N VAL A 207 -22.73 -3.29 -5.28
CA VAL A 207 -23.37 -2.23 -4.49
C VAL A 207 -24.18 -1.28 -5.39
N LEU A 208 -23.64 -0.91 -6.55
CA LEU A 208 -24.33 -0.04 -7.52
C LEU A 208 -25.56 -0.70 -8.17
N ALA A 209 -25.58 -2.03 -8.28
CA ALA A 209 -26.70 -2.76 -8.86
C ALA A 209 -27.90 -2.88 -7.90
N HIS A 210 -27.69 -2.71 -6.59
CA HIS A 210 -28.74 -2.83 -5.59
C HIS A 210 -29.51 -1.51 -5.42
N LEU A 211 -30.84 -1.54 -5.61
CA LEU A 211 -31.70 -0.33 -5.65
C LEU A 211 -31.68 0.50 -4.37
N GLU A 212 -31.41 -0.12 -3.22
CA GLU A 212 -31.44 0.54 -1.90
C GLU A 212 -30.05 0.88 -1.35
N TYR A 213 -28.99 0.54 -2.05
CA TYR A 213 -27.62 0.76 -1.56
C TYR A 213 -27.03 2.05 -2.15
N SER A 214 -26.10 2.63 -1.41
CA SER A 214 -25.30 3.76 -1.83
C SER A 214 -23.83 3.51 -1.52
N LEU A 215 -22.94 4.10 -2.32
CA LEU A 215 -21.50 3.95 -2.10
C LEU A 215 -21.02 4.64 -0.82
N GLU A 216 -21.79 5.59 -0.30
CA GLU A 216 -21.46 6.36 0.90
C GLU A 216 -21.72 5.58 2.19
N VAL A 217 -22.62 4.58 2.16
CA VAL A 217 -23.05 3.85 3.37
C VAL A 217 -22.65 2.37 3.31
N GLN A 218 -22.85 1.72 2.16
CA GLN A 218 -22.69 0.27 1.98
C GLN A 218 -21.34 -0.16 1.40
N PHE A 219 -20.51 0.81 1.00
CA PHE A 219 -19.20 0.55 0.43
C PHE A 219 -18.12 1.24 1.24
N ILE A 220 -16.87 0.88 0.98
CA ILE A 220 -15.72 1.61 1.52
C ILE A 220 -15.75 3.07 1.03
N SER A 221 -15.18 3.97 1.83
CA SER A 221 -15.14 5.39 1.46
C SER A 221 -14.48 5.58 0.09
N ARG A 222 -14.90 6.63 -0.62
CA ARG A 222 -14.33 6.99 -1.93
C ARG A 222 -12.81 7.11 -1.85
N GLU A 223 -12.31 7.75 -0.81
CA GLU A 223 -10.87 7.96 -0.60
C GLU A 223 -10.15 6.62 -0.47
N SER A 224 -10.72 5.67 0.27
CA SER A 224 -10.16 4.34 0.45
C SER A 224 -10.16 3.55 -0.86
N PHE A 225 -11.26 3.58 -1.60
CA PHE A 225 -11.36 2.93 -2.92
C PHE A 225 -10.31 3.48 -3.89
N ASP A 226 -10.15 4.80 -3.95
CA ASP A 226 -9.14 5.47 -4.77
C ASP A 226 -7.73 5.04 -4.34
N ILE A 227 -7.43 5.02 -3.03
CA ILE A 227 -6.12 4.58 -2.49
C ILE A 227 -5.82 3.13 -2.88
N PHE A 228 -6.80 2.22 -2.71
CA PHE A 228 -6.60 0.80 -2.99
C PHE A 228 -6.43 0.52 -4.48
N THR A 229 -7.19 1.21 -5.34
CA THR A 229 -7.03 1.07 -6.79
C THR A 229 -5.68 1.64 -7.23
N PHE A 230 -5.34 2.83 -6.73
CA PHE A 230 -4.09 3.50 -7.06
C PHE A 230 -2.87 2.67 -6.68
N ILE A 231 -2.83 2.09 -5.48
CA ILE A 231 -1.68 1.28 -5.06
C ILE A 231 -1.55 -0.03 -5.86
N CYS A 232 -2.65 -0.57 -6.37
CA CYS A 232 -2.59 -1.72 -7.28
C CYS A 232 -1.96 -1.32 -8.61
N ASP A 233 -2.44 -0.22 -9.21
CA ASP A 233 -1.93 0.31 -10.47
C ASP A 233 -0.45 0.70 -10.37
N SER A 234 -0.07 1.38 -9.28
CA SER A 234 1.31 1.80 -9.02
C SER A 234 2.28 0.61 -8.97
N LEU A 235 1.90 -0.54 -8.39
CA LEU A 235 2.80 -1.69 -8.31
C LEU A 235 3.08 -2.26 -9.70
N ILE A 236 2.03 -2.42 -10.50
CA ILE A 236 2.14 -2.96 -11.84
C ILE A 236 2.95 -1.99 -12.71
N LEU A 237 2.64 -0.70 -12.66
CA LEU A 237 3.41 0.34 -13.37
C LEU A 237 4.88 0.30 -12.98
N LEU A 238 5.19 0.18 -11.69
CA LEU A 238 6.57 0.14 -11.21
C LEU A 238 7.33 -1.07 -11.76
N ILE A 239 6.70 -2.25 -11.77
CA ILE A 239 7.29 -3.46 -12.39
C ILE A 239 7.54 -3.24 -13.89
N LEU A 240 6.58 -2.66 -14.61
CA LEU A 240 6.69 -2.40 -16.04
C LEU A 240 7.77 -1.35 -16.37
N VAL A 241 7.87 -0.30 -15.57
CA VAL A 241 8.88 0.76 -15.73
C VAL A 241 10.27 0.21 -15.49
N TYR A 242 10.48 -0.58 -14.44
CA TYR A 242 11.78 -1.22 -14.21
C TYR A 242 12.13 -2.21 -15.32
N ARG A 243 11.19 -3.06 -15.74
CA ARG A 243 11.39 -3.99 -16.87
C ARG A 243 11.86 -3.27 -18.14
N ASN A 244 11.27 -2.12 -18.46
CA ASN A 244 11.49 -1.43 -19.72
C ASN A 244 12.66 -0.42 -19.69
N HIS A 245 12.91 0.24 -18.56
CA HIS A 245 13.88 1.34 -18.45
C HIS A 245 15.08 1.00 -17.56
N PHE A 246 14.93 0.07 -16.62
CA PHE A 246 15.94 -0.25 -15.61
C PHE A 246 16.15 -1.77 -15.40
N PRO A 247 16.18 -2.62 -16.46
CA PRO A 247 16.20 -4.07 -16.31
C PRO A 247 17.45 -4.62 -15.61
N GLN A 248 18.51 -3.80 -15.52
CA GLN A 248 19.77 -4.11 -14.84
C GLN A 248 19.72 -3.93 -13.31
N TYR A 249 18.64 -3.37 -12.76
CA TYR A 249 18.49 -3.16 -11.32
C TYR A 249 17.34 -4.01 -10.76
N PRO A 250 17.49 -4.60 -9.57
CA PRO A 250 16.38 -5.30 -8.92
C PRO A 250 15.30 -4.29 -8.51
N LEU A 251 14.04 -4.63 -8.74
CA LEU A 251 12.95 -3.88 -8.16
C LEU A 251 12.69 -4.38 -6.74
N LEU A 252 12.75 -3.45 -5.78
CA LEU A 252 12.47 -3.69 -4.37
C LEU A 252 11.23 -2.86 -3.98
N PRO A 253 9.98 -3.36 -4.18
CA PRO A 253 8.78 -2.54 -4.06
C PRO A 253 8.62 -1.88 -2.68
N TRP A 254 9.03 -2.56 -1.61
CA TRP A 254 8.97 -2.02 -0.26
C TRP A 254 9.92 -0.83 -0.03
N LEU A 255 10.85 -0.56 -0.94
CA LEU A 255 11.69 0.63 -0.90
C LEU A 255 11.01 1.88 -1.48
N HIS A 256 10.00 1.70 -2.33
CA HIS A 256 9.18 2.76 -2.90
C HIS A 256 8.08 3.16 -1.90
N SER A 257 8.51 3.76 -0.79
CA SER A 257 7.67 4.11 0.35
C SER A 257 8.20 5.36 1.07
N THR A 258 7.41 5.95 1.96
CA THR A 258 7.82 7.12 2.76
C THR A 258 8.55 6.71 4.05
N LYS A 259 8.61 5.41 4.37
CA LYS A 259 9.31 4.87 5.55
C LYS A 259 10.76 5.34 5.76
N PRO A 260 11.60 5.51 4.73
CA PRO A 260 12.94 6.05 4.94
C PRO A 260 12.88 7.46 5.54
N CYS A 261 11.93 8.28 5.08
CA CYS A 261 11.68 9.63 5.61
C CYS A 261 11.19 9.55 7.07
N GLU A 262 10.21 8.69 7.36
CA GLU A 262 9.72 8.47 8.74
C GLU A 262 10.85 8.02 9.68
N HIS A 263 11.75 7.15 9.21
CA HIS A 263 12.90 6.71 9.99
C HIS A 263 13.89 7.85 10.27
N VAL A 264 14.16 8.69 9.27
CA VAL A 264 14.99 9.88 9.42
C VAL A 264 14.36 10.82 10.45
N PHE A 265 13.05 11.09 10.36
CA PHE A 265 12.32 11.89 11.34
C PHE A 265 12.39 11.28 12.76
N GLY A 266 12.17 9.98 12.90
CA GLY A 266 12.27 9.30 14.19
C GLY A 266 13.70 9.33 14.78
N CYS A 267 14.74 9.30 13.94
CA CYS A 267 16.12 9.50 14.38
C CYS A 267 16.36 10.95 14.82
N MET A 268 15.81 11.94 14.12
CA MET A 268 15.92 13.35 14.51
C MET A 268 15.17 13.63 15.83
N GLN A 269 13.97 13.08 16.02
CA GLN A 269 13.20 13.22 17.26
C GLN A 269 13.92 12.62 18.48
N LYS A 270 14.75 11.58 18.28
CA LYS A 270 15.63 11.02 19.32
C LYS A 270 16.77 11.96 19.70
N LEU A 271 17.25 12.80 18.77
CA LEU A 271 18.24 13.82 19.06
C LEU A 271 17.62 15.02 19.78
N LYS A 272 16.43 15.43 19.35
CA LYS A 272 15.63 16.51 19.96
C LYS A 272 14.18 16.34 19.53
N ALA A 273 13.23 16.29 20.47
CA ALA A 273 11.81 16.06 20.15
C ALA A 273 11.22 17.19 19.27
N ASP A 274 11.35 18.45 19.70
CA ASP A 274 10.86 19.63 18.98
C ASP A 274 12.05 20.37 18.35
N PHE A 275 12.43 19.95 17.13
CA PHE A 275 13.54 20.53 16.39
C PHE A 275 13.04 21.52 15.31
N ASN A 276 13.81 22.59 15.09
CA ASN A 276 13.61 23.52 13.98
C ASN A 276 14.61 23.25 12.84
N ILE A 277 14.50 23.99 11.73
CA ILE A 277 15.39 23.80 10.57
C ILE A 277 16.88 24.01 10.91
N ALA A 278 17.20 24.96 11.82
CA ALA A 278 18.59 25.15 12.23
C ALA A 278 19.10 23.91 12.99
N ASP A 279 18.29 23.34 13.88
CA ASP A 279 18.62 22.09 14.57
C ASP A 279 18.88 20.96 13.57
N VAL A 280 18.04 20.81 12.52
CA VAL A 280 18.25 19.81 11.45
C VAL A 280 19.63 19.98 10.82
N LEU A 281 19.99 21.20 10.41
CA LEU A 281 21.29 21.48 9.80
C LEU A 281 22.46 21.13 10.73
N TYR A 282 22.33 21.39 12.03
CA TYR A 282 23.32 20.98 13.03
C TYR A 282 23.35 19.47 13.27
N PHE A 283 22.23 18.77 13.09
CA PHE A 283 22.12 17.33 13.29
C PHE A 283 22.61 16.52 12.10
N ILE A 284 22.73 17.08 10.89
CA ILE A 284 23.14 16.33 9.68
C ILE A 284 24.34 15.40 9.95
N PRO A 285 25.48 15.86 10.52
CA PRO A 285 26.61 14.96 10.78
C PRO A 285 26.27 13.82 11.76
N LYS A 286 25.50 14.13 12.82
CA LYS A 286 25.07 13.14 13.83
C LYS A 286 24.04 12.16 13.28
N LEU A 287 23.15 12.64 12.42
CA LEU A 287 22.14 11.86 11.72
C LEU A 287 22.83 10.88 10.77
N MET A 288 23.80 11.34 9.96
CA MET A 288 24.58 10.47 9.08
C MET A 288 25.31 9.37 9.86
N LEU A 289 25.88 9.68 11.04
CA LEU A 289 26.49 8.69 11.93
C LEU A 289 25.47 7.72 12.54
N HIS A 290 24.31 8.21 12.98
CA HIS A 290 23.24 7.38 13.55
C HIS A 290 22.64 6.42 12.53
N LEU A 291 22.42 6.90 11.31
CA LEU A 291 22.01 6.07 10.19
C LEU A 291 23.10 5.03 9.95
N SER A 292 24.35 5.46 9.72
CA SER A 292 25.54 4.59 9.50
C SER A 292 25.69 3.47 10.54
N GLY A 293 25.58 3.79 11.84
CA GLY A 293 25.76 2.82 12.94
C GLY A 293 24.58 1.87 13.17
N LYS A 294 23.36 2.27 12.80
CA LYS A 294 22.17 1.38 12.88
C LYS A 294 22.03 0.43 11.68
N PHE A 295 22.80 0.63 10.60
CA PHE A 295 22.87 -0.34 9.51
C PHE A 295 23.57 -1.66 9.92
N GLY A 296 24.20 -1.73 11.10
CA GLY A 296 25.05 -2.87 11.50
C GLY A 296 24.39 -3.95 12.37
N GLU A 297 23.59 -3.62 13.39
CA GLU A 297 23.29 -4.62 14.43
C GLU A 297 21.97 -4.35 15.15
N LEU A 298 20.95 -5.17 14.92
CA LEU A 298 20.04 -5.62 15.96
C LEU A 298 19.45 -6.97 15.52
N SER A 299 19.53 -8.00 16.37
CA SER A 299 18.93 -9.32 16.11
C SER A 299 17.38 -9.26 16.15
N PRO A 300 16.67 -10.13 15.41
CA PRO A 300 15.19 -10.19 15.44
C PRO A 300 14.61 -10.41 16.85
N GLU A 301 15.28 -11.19 17.68
CA GLU A 301 14.81 -11.57 19.03
C GLU A 301 14.90 -10.43 20.04
N GLN A 302 15.85 -9.51 19.89
CA GLN A 302 15.93 -8.29 20.70
C GLN A 302 14.90 -7.22 20.27
N LYS A 303 14.29 -7.36 19.08
CA LYS A 303 13.33 -6.40 18.48
C LYS A 303 11.86 -6.64 18.86
N VAL A 304 11.51 -7.83 19.37
CA VAL A 304 10.11 -8.18 19.73
C VAL A 304 9.76 -7.75 21.16
N ASN A 305 10.76 -7.66 22.05
CA ASN A 305 10.54 -7.38 23.48
C ASN A 305 10.82 -5.93 23.92
N ALA A 306 11.29 -5.05 23.02
CA ALA A 306 11.63 -3.67 23.36
C ALA A 306 10.50 -2.69 23.03
N THR A 307 9.57 -2.58 23.99
CA THR A 307 8.67 -1.45 24.28
C THR A 307 7.83 -0.80 23.16
N ALA A 308 6.58 -0.48 23.55
CA ALA A 308 5.43 -0.02 22.77
C ALA A 308 5.57 1.30 21.95
N ALA A 309 6.78 1.76 21.64
CA ALA A 309 7.03 2.98 20.88
C ALA A 309 8.22 2.88 19.91
N SER A 310 8.77 1.69 19.67
CA SER A 310 9.87 1.52 18.71
C SER A 310 9.35 1.13 17.32
N TYR A 311 9.50 2.04 16.36
CA TYR A 311 9.20 1.78 14.96
C TYR A 311 10.00 0.56 14.45
N HIS A 312 9.29 -0.46 13.97
CA HIS A 312 9.89 -1.66 13.40
C HIS A 312 10.45 -1.37 12.01
N HIS A 313 11.77 -1.24 11.90
CA HIS A 313 12.46 -1.04 10.63
C HIS A 313 13.06 -2.35 10.14
N THR A 314 12.37 -3.01 9.23
CA THR A 314 12.91 -4.16 8.47
C THR A 314 13.47 -3.72 7.11
N TYR A 315 13.34 -2.46 6.69
CA TYR A 315 13.60 -1.98 5.32
C TYR A 315 14.98 -2.38 4.74
N PHE A 316 16.04 -2.28 5.55
CA PHE A 316 17.43 -2.61 5.14
C PHE A 316 17.82 -4.05 5.43
N ASP A 317 16.89 -4.89 5.89
CA ASP A 317 17.16 -6.32 6.07
C ASP A 317 17.22 -7.01 4.70
N ILE A 318 18.45 -7.13 4.20
CA ILE A 318 18.78 -7.76 2.92
C ILE A 318 19.17 -9.24 3.09
N HIS A 319 19.08 -9.79 4.30
CA HIS A 319 19.45 -11.18 4.53
C HIS A 319 18.51 -12.12 3.76
N ASN A 320 19.09 -13.03 2.98
CA ASN A 320 18.38 -14.04 2.18
C ASN A 320 17.48 -13.50 1.04
N LEU A 321 17.74 -12.29 0.52
CA LEU A 321 17.04 -11.81 -0.68
C LEU A 321 17.50 -12.57 -1.93
N ASP A 322 16.54 -13.06 -2.71
CA ASP A 322 16.76 -13.61 -4.04
C ASP A 322 16.81 -12.47 -5.07
N ILE A 323 17.97 -11.82 -5.18
CA ILE A 323 18.18 -10.72 -6.13
C ILE A 323 17.89 -11.14 -7.59
N PRO A 324 18.33 -12.32 -8.08
CA PRO A 324 17.94 -12.80 -9.41
C PRO A 324 16.43 -12.86 -9.64
N ALA A 325 15.65 -13.33 -8.66
CA ALA A 325 14.19 -13.35 -8.77
C ALA A 325 13.58 -11.94 -8.88
N LEU A 326 14.17 -10.95 -8.20
CA LEU A 326 13.76 -9.54 -8.23
C LEU A 326 14.27 -8.77 -9.46
N MET A 327 14.97 -9.46 -10.36
CA MET A 327 15.37 -8.99 -11.69
C MET A 327 14.75 -9.82 -12.81
N THR A 328 13.83 -10.74 -12.45
CA THR A 328 13.11 -11.57 -13.42
C THR A 328 11.78 -10.89 -13.77
N TRP A 329 11.69 -10.40 -14.98
CA TRP A 329 10.55 -9.58 -15.43
C TRP A 329 9.50 -10.42 -16.16
N PRO A 330 8.20 -10.25 -15.83
CA PRO A 330 7.13 -10.92 -16.55
C PRO A 330 6.95 -10.34 -17.95
N THR A 331 6.67 -11.20 -18.91
CA THR A 331 6.28 -10.85 -20.28
C THR A 331 4.83 -10.37 -20.33
N ASP A 332 4.45 -9.66 -21.38
CA ASP A 332 3.06 -9.18 -21.54
C ASP A 332 2.06 -10.34 -21.58
N ALA A 333 2.42 -11.46 -22.22
CA ALA A 333 1.61 -12.67 -22.25
C ALA A 333 1.43 -13.29 -20.86
N GLU A 334 2.47 -13.31 -20.02
CA GLU A 334 2.35 -13.79 -18.64
C GLU A 334 1.46 -12.87 -17.80
N ILE A 335 1.50 -11.56 -18.01
CA ILE A 335 0.65 -10.58 -17.34
C ILE A 335 -0.82 -10.76 -17.77
N GLU A 336 -1.09 -10.92 -19.07
CA GLU A 336 -2.44 -11.18 -19.57
C GLU A 336 -3.01 -12.51 -19.02
N VAL A 337 -2.20 -13.57 -18.97
CA VAL A 337 -2.58 -14.86 -18.36
C VAL A 337 -2.82 -14.70 -16.86
N ALA A 338 -1.95 -13.99 -16.14
CA ALA A 338 -2.13 -13.70 -14.72
C ALA A 338 -3.42 -12.91 -14.44
N SER A 339 -3.76 -11.98 -15.33
CA SER A 339 -4.99 -11.18 -15.24
C SER A 339 -6.25 -12.02 -15.43
N PHE A 340 -6.38 -12.70 -16.57
CA PHE A 340 -7.60 -13.43 -16.90
C PHE A 340 -7.69 -14.80 -16.22
N ALA A 341 -6.66 -15.63 -16.35
CA ALA A 341 -6.74 -17.04 -15.99
C ALA A 341 -6.50 -17.31 -14.49
N VAL A 342 -6.05 -16.31 -13.73
CA VAL A 342 -5.71 -16.48 -12.31
C VAL A 342 -6.42 -15.42 -11.46
N ALA A 343 -6.03 -14.16 -11.56
CA ALA A 343 -6.50 -13.11 -10.65
C ALA A 343 -8.02 -12.88 -10.75
N ALA A 344 -8.58 -12.82 -11.96
CA ALA A 344 -10.02 -12.65 -12.13
C ALA A 344 -10.82 -13.86 -11.63
N GLN A 345 -10.33 -15.08 -11.88
CA GLN A 345 -10.98 -16.31 -11.40
C GLN A 345 -10.91 -16.44 -9.87
N GLU A 346 -9.78 -16.10 -9.26
CA GLU A 346 -9.65 -16.10 -7.80
C GLU A 346 -10.58 -15.05 -7.15
N ALA A 347 -10.68 -13.85 -7.74
CA ALA A 347 -11.62 -12.84 -7.30
C ALA A 347 -13.08 -13.32 -7.43
N GLU A 348 -13.44 -13.90 -8.58
CA GLU A 348 -14.76 -14.49 -8.82
C GLU A 348 -15.09 -15.60 -7.81
N GLN A 349 -14.15 -16.49 -7.50
CA GLN A 349 -14.35 -17.54 -6.50
C GLN A 349 -14.61 -16.98 -5.10
N LEU A 350 -13.84 -15.98 -4.67
CA LEU A 350 -14.06 -15.31 -3.39
C LEU A 350 -15.44 -14.65 -3.34
N LEU A 351 -15.83 -13.97 -4.41
CA LEU A 351 -17.09 -13.25 -4.52
C LEU A 351 -18.31 -14.18 -4.62
N THR A 352 -18.18 -15.31 -5.32
CA THR A 352 -19.22 -16.33 -5.45
C THR A 352 -19.61 -16.88 -4.08
N VAL A 353 -18.64 -17.10 -3.19
CA VAL A 353 -18.89 -17.56 -1.80
C VAL A 353 -19.67 -16.51 -1.00
N LEU A 354 -19.58 -15.24 -1.38
CA LEU A 354 -20.29 -14.14 -0.75
C LEU A 354 -21.66 -13.86 -1.38
N GLY A 355 -22.01 -14.49 -2.50
CA GLY A 355 -23.27 -14.27 -3.21
C GLY A 355 -23.23 -13.15 -4.27
N ILE A 356 -22.05 -12.81 -4.80
CA ILE A 356 -21.86 -11.84 -5.88
C ILE A 356 -21.62 -12.54 -7.22
#